data_AF-A0A9E1SBL7-F1
#
_entry.id   AF-A0A9E1SBL7-F1
#
_cell.length_a   1.000
_cell.length_b   1.000
_cell.length_c   1.000
_cell.angle_alpha   90.00
_cell.angle_beta   90.00
_cell.angle_gamma   90.00
#
_symmetry.space_group_name_H-M   'P 1'
#
loop_
_entity.id
_entity.type
_entity.pdbx_description
1 polymer ?
#
loop_
_entity_poly.entity_id
_entity_poly.type
_entity_poly.pdbx_seq_one_letter_code
_entity_poly.pdbx_strand_id
1 'polypeptide(L)'
;MTKKLLYLILIILVSQACQTAKNKGVYTIYLVRHSEKEVSSDIPSDPPLTPCGEERSKSISNFLKDVPVEAIYSTDYTRTKNTAFPTAKSKGLNIQEYDGETLNDFSKL
;
A
#
# COMPACT_ATOMS: atom_id res chain seq x y z
N MET A 1 30.94 -26.33 -29.22
CA MET A 1 29.70 -25.96 -28.48
C MET A 1 29.94 -25.71 -26.99
N THR A 2 30.88 -26.39 -26.34
CA THR A 2 31.13 -26.29 -24.89
C THR A 2 31.61 -24.91 -24.41
N LYS A 3 32.46 -24.20 -25.17
CA LYS A 3 32.94 -22.86 -24.78
C LYS A 3 31.85 -21.78 -24.80
N LYS A 4 30.94 -21.80 -25.79
CA LYS A 4 29.80 -20.85 -25.87
C LYS A 4 28.82 -21.06 -24.72
N LEU A 5 28.60 -22.32 -24.34
CA LEU A 5 27.78 -22.67 -23.16
C LEU A 5 28.43 -22.18 -21.86
N LEU A 6 29.76 -22.28 -21.76
CA LEU A 6 30.53 -21.76 -20.62
C LEU A 6 30.43 -20.22 -20.50
N TYR A 7 30.53 -19.49 -21.61
CA TYR A 7 30.35 -18.03 -21.62
C TYR A 7 28.92 -17.61 -21.24
N LEU A 8 27.90 -18.34 -21.69
CA LEU A 8 26.51 -18.05 -21.34
C LEU A 8 26.25 -18.27 -19.84
N ILE A 9 26.79 -19.34 -19.26
CA ILE A 9 26.71 -19.63 -17.83
C ILE A 9 27.44 -18.55 -17.00
N LEU A 10 28.59 -18.06 -17.48
CA LEU A 10 29.33 -16.99 -16.82
C LEU A 10 28.55 -15.65 -16.83
N ILE A 11 27.88 -15.32 -17.94
CA ILE A 11 27.03 -14.12 -18.05
C ILE A 11 25.84 -14.21 -17.07
N ILE A 12 25.21 -15.37 -16.96
CA ILE A 12 24.10 -15.60 -16.02
C ILE A 12 24.57 -15.50 -14.56
N LEU A 13 25.74 -16.05 -14.21
CA LEU A 13 26.33 -15.94 -12.88
C LEU A 13 26.68 -14.49 -12.49
N VAL A 14 27.21 -13.70 -13.42
CA VAL A 14 27.51 -12.27 -13.19
C VAL A 14 26.22 -11.46 -12.98
N SER A 15 25.13 -11.80 -13.70
CA SER A 15 23.84 -11.13 -13.50
C SER A 15 23.20 -11.39 -12.13
N GLN A 16 23.48 -12.53 -11.50
CA GLN A 16 22.97 -12.86 -10.15
C GLN A 16 23.77 -12.20 -9.02
N ALA A 17 25.05 -11.88 -9.23
CA ALA A 17 25.87 -11.15 -8.27
C ALA A 17 25.47 -9.67 -8.11
N CYS A 18 24.62 -9.15 -9.02
CA CYS A 18 24.10 -7.79 -8.99
C CYS A 18 22.75 -7.65 -8.27
N GLN A 19 22.21 -8.72 -7.65
CA GLN A 19 21.09 -8.57 -6.72
C GLN A 19 21.63 -8.11 -5.37
N THR A 20 21.85 -6.80 -5.36
CA THR A 20 22.36 -5.96 -4.28
C THR A 20 21.64 -6.20 -2.96
N ALA A 21 22.42 -6.18 -1.88
CA ALA A 21 21.99 -6.08 -0.51
C ALA A 21 20.68 -5.28 -0.38
N LYS A 22 19.66 -5.89 0.25
CA LYS A 22 18.53 -5.13 0.80
C LYS A 22 19.13 -4.10 1.75
N ASN A 23 19.33 -2.87 1.29
CA ASN A 23 19.58 -1.74 2.15
C ASN A 23 18.48 -1.82 3.22
N LYS A 24 18.85 -1.74 4.51
CA LYS A 24 17.87 -1.43 5.56
C LYS A 24 17.49 0.05 5.37
N GLY A 25 16.86 0.33 4.23
CA GLY A 25 16.71 1.65 3.67
C GLY A 25 15.75 2.48 4.50
N VAL A 26 15.87 3.79 4.33
CA VAL A 26 14.84 4.73 4.82
C VAL A 26 13.54 4.40 4.10
N TYR A 27 12.49 4.12 4.85
CA TYR A 27 11.14 4.00 4.33
C TYR A 27 10.33 5.24 4.71
N THR A 28 9.35 5.59 3.88
CA THR A 28 8.44 6.72 4.12
C THR A 28 7.05 6.18 4.41
N ILE A 29 6.47 6.57 5.55
CA ILE A 29 5.10 6.23 5.91
C ILE A 29 4.21 7.45 5.70
N TYR A 30 3.13 7.27 4.96
CA TYR A 30 2.04 8.24 4.84
C TYR A 30 0.90 7.82 5.77
N LEU A 31 0.77 8.50 6.91
CA LEU A 31 -0.32 8.23 7.84
C LEU A 31 -1.55 9.06 7.46
N VAL A 32 -2.62 8.39 7.07
CA VAL A 32 -3.86 9.00 6.61
C VAL A 32 -5.01 8.63 7.55
N ARG A 33 -5.68 9.64 8.10
CA ARG A 33 -6.96 9.43 8.78
C ARG A 33 -8.06 9.18 7.73
N HIS A 34 -9.03 8.34 8.06
CA HIS A 34 -10.20 8.14 7.20
C HIS A 34 -10.85 9.48 6.80
N SER A 35 -11.37 9.54 5.58
CA SER A 35 -12.17 10.66 5.08
C SER A 35 -13.52 10.75 5.80
N GLU A 36 -14.29 11.80 5.52
CA GLU A 36 -15.57 12.13 6.15
C GLU A 36 -16.55 10.99 5.96
N LYS A 37 -16.96 10.41 7.08
CA LYS A 37 -17.96 9.36 7.17
C LYS A 37 -19.33 9.95 7.39
N GLU A 38 -20.35 9.21 7.02
CA GLU A 38 -21.72 9.56 7.34
C GLU A 38 -21.94 9.60 8.87
N VAL A 39 -22.75 10.56 9.35
CA VAL A 39 -23.09 10.75 10.76
C VAL A 39 -24.58 11.03 10.89
N SER A 40 -25.37 10.01 11.25
CA SER A 40 -26.76 10.17 11.69
C SER A 40 -27.10 9.08 12.71
N SER A 41 -28.18 9.28 13.47
CA SER A 41 -28.70 8.32 14.44
C SER A 41 -29.13 7.00 13.81
N ASP A 42 -29.40 7.00 12.51
CA ASP A 42 -29.98 5.87 11.78
C ASP A 42 -28.91 5.08 11.00
N ILE A 43 -27.63 5.40 11.19
CA ILE A 43 -26.52 4.82 10.43
C ILE A 43 -25.89 3.63 11.17
N PRO A 44 -25.51 2.56 10.45
CA PRO A 44 -24.80 1.43 11.03
C PRO A 44 -23.53 1.81 11.79
N SER A 45 -23.13 0.93 12.73
CA SER A 45 -21.90 1.02 13.53
C SER A 45 -20.63 1.27 12.69
N ASP A 46 -20.62 0.74 11.46
CA ASP A 46 -19.58 1.02 10.47
C ASP A 46 -20.13 1.84 9.29
N PRO A 47 -20.21 3.18 9.44
CA PRO A 47 -20.79 4.04 8.43
C PRO A 47 -19.87 4.17 7.20
N PRO A 48 -20.45 4.29 5.99
CA PRO A 48 -19.69 4.57 4.79
C PRO A 48 -19.15 6.02 4.76
N LEU A 49 -18.40 6.35 3.72
CA LEU A 49 -17.99 7.73 3.46
C LEU A 49 -19.17 8.56 2.96
N THR A 50 -19.16 9.85 3.30
CA THR A 50 -20.01 10.85 2.63
C THR A 50 -19.54 11.09 1.20
N PRO A 51 -20.36 11.69 0.32
CA PRO A 51 -19.90 12.14 -0.99
C PRO A 51 -18.66 13.05 -0.94
N CYS A 52 -18.58 13.92 0.08
CA CYS A 52 -17.40 14.75 0.32
C CYS A 52 -16.17 13.90 0.70
N GLY A 53 -16.37 12.86 1.51
CA GLY A 53 -15.34 11.91 1.89
C GLY A 53 -14.84 11.07 0.70
N GLU A 54 -15.72 10.70 -0.22
CA GLU A 54 -15.34 10.02 -1.47
C GLU A 54 -14.46 10.92 -2.35
N GLU A 55 -14.82 12.18 -2.54
CA GLU A 55 -14.00 13.14 -3.29
C GLU A 55 -12.64 13.38 -2.64
N ARG A 56 -12.59 13.49 -1.31
CA ARG A 56 -11.31 13.58 -0.57
C ARG A 56 -10.45 12.34 -0.75
N SER A 57 -11.05 11.16 -0.79
CA SER A 57 -10.34 9.91 -1.04
C SER A 57 -9.74 9.87 -2.45
N LYS A 58 -10.45 10.40 -3.46
CA LYS A 58 -9.90 10.62 -4.80
C LYS A 58 -8.77 11.66 -4.80
N SER A 59 -8.91 12.75 -4.04
CA SER A 59 -7.86 13.77 -3.89
C SER A 59 -6.58 13.22 -3.25
N ILE A 60 -6.69 12.32 -2.27
CA ILE A 60 -5.55 11.63 -1.67
C ILE A 60 -4.84 10.75 -2.70
N SER A 61 -5.59 9.99 -3.50
CA SER A 61 -5.03 9.20 -4.61
C SER A 61 -4.28 10.08 -5.61
N ASN A 62 -4.85 11.23 -5.98
CA ASN A 62 -4.19 12.20 -6.86
C ASN A 62 -2.93 12.81 -6.24
N PHE A 63 -2.93 13.10 -4.93
CA PHE A 63 -1.75 13.58 -4.21
C PHE A 63 -0.62 12.55 -4.23
N LEU A 64 -0.95 11.26 -4.10
CA LEU A 64 0.01 10.15 -4.09
C LEU A 64 0.34 9.62 -5.49
N LYS A 65 -0.16 10.22 -6.57
CA LYS A 65 -0.06 9.67 -7.93
C LYS A 65 1.38 9.39 -8.39
N ASP A 66 2.32 10.26 -8.02
CA ASP A 66 3.74 10.15 -8.40
C ASP A 66 4.61 9.51 -7.29
N VAL A 67 4.01 9.21 -6.14
CA VAL A 67 4.70 8.53 -5.03
C VAL A 67 4.78 7.03 -5.34
N PRO A 68 5.96 6.39 -5.25
CA PRO A 68 6.11 4.94 -5.44
C PRO A 68 5.62 4.20 -4.19
N VAL A 69 4.30 4.18 -3.99
CA VAL A 69 3.66 3.42 -2.91
C VAL A 69 3.84 1.92 -3.19
N GLU A 70 4.45 1.21 -2.25
CA GLU A 70 4.73 -0.23 -2.37
C GLU A 70 3.69 -1.10 -1.63
N ALA A 71 3.05 -0.54 -0.60
CA ALA A 71 2.05 -1.23 0.21
C ALA A 71 1.02 -0.25 0.77
N ILE A 72 -0.20 -0.74 0.99
CA ILE A 72 -1.31 0.03 1.55
C ILE A 72 -1.93 -0.80 2.66
N TYR A 73 -2.07 -0.18 3.83
CA TYR A 73 -2.63 -0.79 5.02
C TYR A 73 -3.87 -0.04 5.49
N SER A 74 -4.87 -0.76 5.99
CA SER A 74 -6.09 -0.17 6.56
C SER A 74 -6.65 -1.09 7.65
N THR A 75 -7.34 -0.52 8.64
CA THR A 75 -8.24 -1.33 9.48
C THR A 75 -9.47 -1.79 8.69
N ASP A 76 -10.15 -2.80 9.21
CA ASP A 76 -11.37 -3.39 8.64
C ASP A 76 -12.64 -2.56 8.91
N TYR A 77 -12.58 -1.25 8.70
CA TYR A 77 -13.76 -0.39 8.67
C TYR A 77 -14.05 0.07 7.23
N THR A 78 -15.33 0.14 6.86
CA THR A 78 -15.77 0.58 5.53
C THR A 78 -15.19 1.94 5.18
N ARG A 79 -15.22 2.90 6.12
CA ARG A 79 -14.67 4.24 5.91
C ARG A 79 -13.15 4.26 5.68
N THR A 80 -12.37 3.39 6.34
CA THR A 80 -10.92 3.35 6.18
C THR A 80 -10.55 2.67 4.86
N LYS A 81 -11.20 1.54 4.53
CA LYS A 81 -11.02 0.86 3.24
C LYS A 81 -11.41 1.74 2.07
N ASN A 82 -12.56 2.42 2.13
CA ASN A 82 -13.01 3.33 1.08
C ASN A 82 -12.12 4.57 0.94
N THR A 83 -11.45 5.00 2.02
CA THR A 83 -10.46 6.09 1.95
C THR A 83 -9.21 5.66 1.16
N ALA A 84 -8.73 4.43 1.41
CA ALA A 84 -7.54 3.89 0.76
C ALA A 84 -7.80 3.37 -0.67
N PHE A 85 -9.03 2.97 -0.98
CA PHE A 85 -9.39 2.28 -2.23
C PHE A 85 -9.02 3.03 -3.52
N PRO A 86 -9.25 4.35 -3.66
CA PRO A 86 -8.84 5.06 -4.88
C PRO A 86 -7.32 5.03 -5.10
N THR A 87 -6.52 5.09 -4.03
CA THR A 87 -5.07 4.97 -4.11
C THR A 87 -4.68 3.55 -4.50
N ALA A 88 -5.24 2.54 -3.83
CA ALA A 88 -4.98 1.12 -4.10
C ALA A 88 -5.28 0.75 -5.56
N LYS A 89 -6.46 1.17 -6.06
CA LYS A 89 -6.85 0.97 -7.46
C LYS A 89 -5.90 1.66 -8.42
N SER A 90 -5.50 2.91 -8.16
CA SER A 90 -4.57 3.65 -9.04
C SER A 90 -3.17 3.03 -9.12
N LYS A 91 -2.73 2.38 -8.04
CA LYS A 91 -1.42 1.73 -7.93
C LYS A 91 -1.44 0.25 -8.32
N GLY A 92 -2.61 -0.33 -8.54
CA GLY A 92 -2.75 -1.78 -8.77
C GLY A 92 -2.36 -2.61 -7.54
N LEU A 93 -2.55 -2.08 -6.33
CA LEU A 93 -2.22 -2.73 -5.07
C LEU A 93 -3.47 -3.21 -4.34
N ASN A 94 -3.31 -4.25 -3.54
CA ASN A 94 -4.33 -4.68 -2.58
C ASN A 94 -4.19 -3.88 -1.26
N ILE A 95 -5.32 -3.66 -0.59
CA ILE A 95 -5.33 -3.16 0.78
C ILE A 95 -5.04 -4.33 1.72
N GLN A 96 -4.00 -4.21 2.53
CA GLN A 96 -3.66 -5.17 3.57
C GLN A 96 -4.37 -4.75 4.86
N GLU A 97 -5.26 -5.60 5.35
CA GLU A 97 -5.99 -5.33 6.57
C GLU A 97 -5.10 -5.55 7.79
N TYR A 98 -5.19 -4.65 8.78
CA TYR A 98 -4.56 -4.82 10.08
C TYR A 98 -5.57 -4.56 11.19
N ASP A 99 -5.34 -5.14 12.36
CA ASP A 99 -6.15 -4.92 13.53
C ASP A 99 -5.64 -3.71 14.33
N GLY A 100 -6.53 -2.74 14.55
CA GLY A 100 -6.24 -1.52 15.28
C GLY A 100 -6.02 -1.74 16.79
N GLU A 101 -6.44 -2.88 17.33
CA GLU A 101 -6.23 -3.24 18.75
C GLU A 101 -4.85 -3.86 19.01
N THR A 102 -4.19 -4.39 17.97
CA THR A 102 -2.91 -5.11 18.07
C THR A 102 -1.75 -4.39 17.35
N LEU A 103 -1.74 -3.05 17.41
CA LEU A 103 -0.74 -2.20 16.74
C LEU A 103 0.72 -2.52 17.10
N ASN A 104 1.00 -2.94 18.33
CA ASN A 104 2.35 -3.32 18.75
C ASN A 104 2.89 -4.49 17.93
N ASP A 105 2.04 -5.46 17.59
CA ASP A 105 2.44 -6.61 16.78
C ASP A 105 2.50 -6.22 15.30
N PHE A 106 1.58 -5.38 14.83
CA PHE A 106 1.64 -4.80 13.48
C PHE A 106 2.94 -4.03 13.23
N SER A 107 3.44 -3.27 14.22
CA SER A 107 4.66 -2.46 14.08
C SER A 107 5.96 -3.26 13.92
N LYS A 108 5.91 -4.58 14.13
CA LYS A 108 7.08 -5.48 14.02
C LYS A 108 7.17 -6.17 12.66
N LEU A 109 6.17 -6.02 11.78
CA LEU A 109 6.19 -6.47 10.39
C LEU A 109 7.30 -5.76 9.60
#